data_AF-A0A255SXV5-F1
#
_entry.id   AF-A0A255SXV5-F1
#
_cell.length_a   1.000
_cell.length_b   1.000
_cell.length_c   1.000
_cell.angle_alpha   90.00
_cell.angle_beta   90.00
_cell.angle_gamma   90.00
#
_symmetry.space_group_name_H-M   'P 1'
#
loop_
_entity.id
_entity.type
_entity.pdbx_description
1 polymer ?
#
loop_
_entity_poly.entity_id
_entity_poly.type
_entity_poly.pdbx_seq_one_letter_code
_entity_poly.pdbx_strand_id
1 'polypeptide(L)'
;MHRRGTVCSYSGHCHDINRHPEITISLLPLIDCFLLPVATGQIFRLFNCAYMRQKSIFHTIMIRFKKYSSIENSFNMKFMDKVRAEMPSDLKYVVQEKVHGANTSFLCDGNDVSFAKRTSVLTDDEKFYDYEQILADYRERVIALYNDIKTINEDIESISVFGELFGGRYPHKEVKSDKPLTLIQKGVYYTPAHEFYGFDIYLDKAEGGRYLSVEETNALFDKHGFFYAKTLFSGTLEECLSYPNAFQSKISGWLGLPVIEDNICEGVVIRPVVPMYLSNRDRVLIKNKNARFAEMKQMKKRNKLFKEPVPFSEELKALVAMVEAYVNENRLANVISHIGEVSFPKDTGKVLGMFCKDVLNDFLKEYGGKYSGLDKCEQKSLNKEVNKLCSVVLTKEYLSKR
;
A
#
# COMPACT_ATOMS: atom_id res chain seq x y z
N MET A 1 22.07 -41.37 -73.48
CA MET A 1 22.89 -40.19 -73.87
C MET A 1 23.58 -39.69 -72.60
N HIS A 2 24.91 -39.84 -72.48
CA HIS A 2 25.91 -38.76 -72.67
C HIS A 2 25.72 -37.57 -71.68
N ARG A 3 26.55 -37.45 -70.61
CA ARG A 3 27.96 -36.95 -70.55
C ARG A 3 28.03 -35.41 -70.66
N ARG A 4 28.82 -34.62 -69.90
CA ARG A 4 29.88 -34.78 -68.86
C ARG A 4 29.65 -33.68 -67.77
N GLY A 5 30.33 -33.51 -66.63
CA GLY A 5 31.48 -34.15 -65.94
C GLY A 5 32.10 -33.14 -64.95
N THR A 6 32.47 -33.51 -63.70
CA THR A 6 33.85 -33.81 -63.21
C THR A 6 34.80 -32.59 -63.16
N VAL A 7 35.54 -32.23 -62.09
CA VAL A 7 36.84 -32.78 -61.54
C VAL A 7 37.26 -31.82 -60.37
N CYS A 8 37.88 -32.15 -59.22
CA CYS A 8 38.11 -33.42 -58.49
C CYS A 8 38.16 -33.25 -56.92
N SER A 9 39.32 -33.38 -56.22
CA SER A 9 39.37 -34.03 -54.88
C SER A 9 40.77 -34.07 -54.20
N TYR A 10 40.86 -34.53 -52.92
CA TYR A 10 42.08 -34.81 -52.07
C TYR A 10 42.82 -33.57 -51.48
N SER A 11 43.61 -33.59 -50.38
CA SER A 11 43.69 -34.44 -49.15
C SER A 11 44.82 -33.97 -48.17
N GLY A 12 44.70 -34.26 -46.85
CA GLY A 12 45.79 -34.26 -45.84
C GLY A 12 46.20 -32.90 -45.24
N HIS A 13 47.02 -32.77 -44.18
CA HIS A 13 47.30 -33.51 -42.93
C HIS A 13 48.37 -32.69 -42.14
N CYS A 14 48.25 -32.62 -40.80
CA CYS A 14 49.26 -32.27 -39.76
C CYS A 14 50.20 -31.04 -39.85
N HIS A 15 50.03 -30.13 -38.87
CA HIS A 15 50.99 -29.64 -37.84
C HIS A 15 50.74 -28.14 -37.52
N ASP A 16 50.93 -27.55 -36.34
CA ASP A 16 51.14 -27.92 -34.92
C ASP A 16 51.46 -26.58 -34.17
N ILE A 17 51.71 -26.60 -32.85
CA ILE A 17 52.46 -25.60 -32.03
C ILE A 17 51.66 -24.49 -31.26
N ASN A 18 51.72 -24.63 -29.91
CA ASN A 18 51.61 -23.63 -28.82
C ASN A 18 50.24 -22.96 -28.52
N ARG A 19 49.82 -22.77 -27.25
CA ARG A 19 50.42 -23.11 -25.93
C ARG A 19 49.36 -23.20 -24.82
N HIS A 20 49.52 -24.18 -23.94
CA HIS A 20 48.89 -24.38 -22.62
C HIS A 20 49.54 -23.43 -21.55
N PRO A 21 49.07 -23.32 -20.27
CA PRO A 21 48.56 -24.44 -19.47
C PRO A 21 47.42 -24.23 -18.45
N GLU A 22 46.88 -25.39 -18.06
CA GLU A 22 46.07 -25.64 -16.86
C GLU A 22 46.95 -25.67 -15.60
N ILE A 23 46.36 -25.52 -14.42
CA ILE A 23 47.03 -25.76 -13.13
C ILE A 23 46.40 -26.97 -12.46
N THR A 24 47.23 -27.98 -12.20
CA THR A 24 46.88 -29.25 -11.55
C THR A 24 46.81 -29.14 -10.03
N ILE A 25 45.93 -29.94 -9.42
CA ILE A 25 45.82 -30.12 -7.97
C ILE A 25 46.82 -31.20 -7.53
N SER A 26 47.56 -30.95 -6.45
CA SER A 26 48.38 -31.96 -5.76
C SER A 26 48.09 -31.98 -4.25
N LEU A 27 48.40 -33.11 -3.60
CA LEU A 27 48.01 -33.45 -2.23
C LEU A 27 49.24 -33.80 -1.38
N LEU A 28 49.18 -33.41 -0.09
CA LEU A 28 49.97 -33.91 1.06
C LEU A 28 51.47 -33.50 1.12
N PRO A 29 52.15 -33.55 2.30
CA PRO A 29 51.79 -34.26 3.54
C PRO A 29 51.86 -33.48 4.88
N LEU A 30 51.50 -34.17 5.97
CA LEU A 30 51.64 -33.79 7.38
C LEU A 30 53.09 -33.89 7.89
N ILE A 31 53.51 -32.94 8.73
CA ILE A 31 54.61 -33.10 9.73
C ILE A 31 54.25 -32.30 11.00
N ASP A 32 54.30 -32.95 12.16
CA ASP A 32 54.24 -32.32 13.49
C ASP A 32 55.60 -31.73 13.91
N CYS A 33 55.61 -30.59 14.64
CA CYS A 33 56.31 -30.46 15.94
C CYS A 33 56.35 -29.03 16.55
N PHE A 34 55.86 -28.94 17.80
CA PHE A 34 56.32 -28.11 18.94
C PHE A 34 56.09 -26.57 19.05
N LEU A 35 55.66 -26.22 20.29
CA LEU A 35 55.77 -24.96 21.06
C LEU A 35 54.69 -23.85 20.95
N LEU A 36 53.73 -23.97 21.89
CA LEU A 36 52.84 -23.00 22.59
C LEU A 36 53.47 -21.62 22.96
N PRO A 37 52.70 -20.58 23.43
CA PRO A 37 51.28 -20.55 23.82
C PRO A 37 50.44 -19.27 23.43
N VAL A 38 49.16 -19.23 23.87
CA VAL A 38 48.25 -18.07 24.09
C VAL A 38 48.16 -16.94 23.02
N ALA A 39 47.29 -17.10 22.02
CA ALA A 39 46.69 -15.96 21.28
C ALA A 39 45.29 -16.21 20.68
N THR A 40 44.75 -17.42 20.77
CA THR A 40 43.63 -17.87 19.93
C THR A 40 42.24 -17.38 20.37
N GLY A 41 42.04 -16.97 21.63
CA GLY A 41 40.73 -16.55 22.14
C GLY A 41 40.22 -15.20 21.60
N GLN A 42 41.09 -14.20 21.46
CA GLN A 42 40.70 -12.89 20.92
C GLN A 42 40.57 -12.90 19.40
N ILE A 43 41.47 -13.62 18.70
CA ILE A 43 41.41 -13.71 17.23
C ILE A 43 40.15 -14.47 16.79
N PHE A 44 39.76 -15.57 17.45
CA PHE A 44 38.49 -16.25 17.13
C PHE A 44 37.26 -15.38 17.43
N ARG A 45 37.27 -14.58 18.52
CA ARG A 45 36.18 -13.63 18.80
C ARG A 45 36.11 -12.50 17.78
N LEU A 46 37.26 -11.98 17.32
CA LEU A 46 37.30 -10.94 16.29
C LEU A 46 36.91 -11.50 14.92
N PHE A 47 37.34 -12.71 14.55
CA PHE A 47 36.89 -13.37 13.31
C PHE A 47 35.41 -13.72 13.36
N ASN A 48 34.87 -14.28 14.45
CA ASN A 48 33.42 -14.51 14.55
C ASN A 48 32.63 -13.19 14.59
N CYS A 49 33.11 -12.14 15.26
CA CYS A 49 32.43 -10.83 15.25
C CYS A 49 32.50 -10.16 13.87
N ALA A 50 33.63 -10.28 13.16
CA ALA A 50 33.80 -9.77 11.80
C ALA A 50 33.03 -10.61 10.76
N TYR A 51 32.90 -11.92 10.94
CA TYR A 51 32.14 -12.83 10.07
C TYR A 51 30.62 -12.69 10.32
N MET A 52 30.19 -12.55 11.57
CA MET A 52 28.82 -12.15 11.91
C MET A 52 28.50 -10.75 11.37
N ARG A 53 29.42 -9.78 11.49
CA ARG A 53 29.26 -8.46 10.84
C ARG A 53 29.27 -8.55 9.31
N GLN A 54 30.11 -9.37 8.69
CA GLN A 54 30.09 -9.55 7.24
C GLN A 54 28.81 -10.23 6.74
N LYS A 55 28.28 -11.23 7.44
CA LYS A 55 26.93 -11.76 7.16
C LYS A 55 25.84 -10.71 7.38
N SER A 56 25.96 -9.86 8.40
CA SER A 56 25.07 -8.73 8.64
C SER A 56 25.20 -7.59 7.62
N ILE A 57 26.31 -7.50 6.87
CA ILE A 57 26.59 -6.45 5.88
C ILE A 57 26.28 -6.94 4.44
N PHE A 58 26.26 -8.25 4.20
CA PHE A 58 25.99 -8.85 2.88
C PHE A 58 24.59 -9.44 2.70
N HIS A 59 23.68 -9.26 3.67
CA HIS A 59 22.26 -9.61 3.50
C HIS A 59 21.31 -8.42 3.73
N THR A 60 21.70 -7.22 3.28
CA THR A 60 20.73 -6.14 3.05
C THR A 60 20.22 -6.23 1.61
N ILE A 61 19.49 -7.32 1.30
CA ILE A 61 18.48 -7.24 0.24
C ILE A 61 17.42 -6.29 0.81
N MET A 62 17.44 -5.02 0.36
CA MET A 62 16.39 -4.08 0.76
C MET A 62 15.03 -4.65 0.33
N ILE A 63 14.22 -5.09 1.29
CA ILE A 63 12.95 -5.77 1.00
C ILE A 63 12.11 -4.88 0.09
N ARG A 64 11.71 -5.43 -1.06
CA ARG A 64 11.18 -4.63 -2.16
C ARG A 64 9.85 -3.99 -1.79
N PHE A 65 9.83 -2.66 -1.72
CA PHE A 65 8.60 -1.93 -1.40
C PHE A 65 7.56 -2.07 -2.51
N LYS A 66 6.48 -2.80 -2.24
CA LYS A 66 5.28 -2.84 -3.07
C LYS A 66 4.30 -1.76 -2.61
N LYS A 67 4.09 -0.74 -3.43
CA LYS A 67 2.99 0.22 -3.21
C LYS A 67 1.64 -0.47 -3.41
N TYR A 68 0.74 -0.34 -2.44
CA TYR A 68 -0.61 -0.90 -2.54
C TYR A 68 -1.44 -0.26 -3.67
N SER A 69 -2.30 -1.05 -4.30
CA SER A 69 -3.18 -0.62 -5.38
C SER A 69 -4.13 0.50 -4.96
N SER A 70 -4.41 1.45 -5.86
CA SER A 70 -5.51 2.40 -5.66
C SER A 70 -6.86 1.68 -5.69
N ILE A 71 -7.82 2.20 -4.92
CA ILE A 71 -9.20 1.71 -4.87
C ILE A 71 -10.08 2.79 -5.47
N GLU A 72 -10.85 2.46 -6.51
CA GLU A 72 -11.69 3.41 -7.24
C GLU A 72 -13.09 3.54 -6.61
N ASN A 73 -13.70 4.72 -6.70
CA ASN A 73 -15.02 4.96 -6.13
C ASN A 73 -16.11 4.24 -6.95
N SER A 74 -17.11 3.66 -6.28
CA SER A 74 -18.28 3.02 -6.92
C SER A 74 -19.10 3.95 -7.82
N PHE A 75 -19.00 5.27 -7.65
CA PHE A 75 -19.63 6.28 -8.49
C PHE A 75 -18.78 6.71 -9.71
N ASN A 76 -17.55 6.20 -9.88
CA ASN A 76 -16.73 6.45 -11.07
C ASN A 76 -17.27 5.62 -12.25
N MET A 77 -18.30 6.13 -12.94
CA MET A 77 -18.96 5.44 -14.04
C MET A 77 -17.99 4.91 -15.10
N LYS A 78 -16.99 5.71 -15.52
CA LYS A 78 -15.98 5.30 -16.50
C LYS A 78 -15.17 4.06 -16.06
N PHE A 79 -14.91 3.91 -14.77
CA PHE A 79 -14.25 2.72 -14.22
C PHE A 79 -15.22 1.56 -14.12
N MET A 80 -16.42 1.79 -13.59
CA MET A 80 -17.45 0.75 -13.43
C MET A 80 -17.90 0.14 -14.76
N ASP A 81 -18.02 0.95 -15.81
CA ASP A 81 -18.40 0.51 -17.15
C ASP A 81 -17.29 -0.37 -17.78
N LYS A 82 -16.02 -0.06 -17.53
CA LYS A 82 -14.90 -0.94 -17.90
C LYS A 82 -14.92 -2.25 -17.12
N VAL A 83 -15.16 -2.22 -15.81
CA VAL A 83 -15.27 -3.43 -15.00
C VAL A 83 -16.39 -4.34 -15.54
N ARG A 84 -17.55 -3.78 -15.88
CA ARG A 84 -18.68 -4.52 -16.47
C ARG A 84 -18.40 -5.05 -17.89
N ALA A 85 -17.58 -4.36 -18.67
CA ALA A 85 -17.25 -4.75 -20.05
C ALA A 85 -16.09 -5.75 -20.15
N GLU A 86 -15.11 -5.68 -19.24
CA GLU A 86 -13.89 -6.50 -19.30
C GLU A 86 -13.92 -7.72 -18.38
N MET A 87 -14.72 -7.72 -17.30
CA MET A 87 -14.79 -8.85 -16.36
C MET A 87 -15.89 -9.87 -16.73
N PRO A 88 -15.70 -11.17 -16.43
CA PRO A 88 -16.75 -12.17 -16.58
C PRO A 88 -18.01 -11.82 -15.78
N SER A 89 -19.19 -12.06 -16.35
CA SER A 89 -20.49 -11.75 -15.71
C SER A 89 -20.81 -12.66 -14.52
N ASP A 90 -20.23 -13.85 -14.47
CA ASP A 90 -20.28 -14.83 -13.39
C ASP A 90 -19.13 -14.66 -12.37
N LEU A 91 -18.26 -13.66 -12.54
CA LEU A 91 -17.17 -13.39 -11.61
C LEU A 91 -17.72 -13.08 -10.21
N LYS A 92 -17.25 -13.85 -9.23
CA LYS A 92 -17.65 -13.70 -7.83
C LYS A 92 -16.84 -12.60 -7.14
N TYR A 93 -17.55 -11.72 -6.45
CA TYR A 93 -17.00 -10.63 -5.64
C TYR A 93 -17.24 -10.89 -4.15
N VAL A 94 -16.47 -10.22 -3.31
CA VAL A 94 -16.66 -10.14 -1.86
C VAL A 94 -16.86 -8.68 -1.43
N VAL A 95 -17.56 -8.51 -0.33
CA VAL A 95 -17.73 -7.25 0.39
C VAL A 95 -17.04 -7.37 1.74
N GLN A 96 -16.16 -6.43 2.07
CA GLN A 96 -15.44 -6.37 3.35
C GLN A 96 -15.64 -4.99 4.00
N GLU A 97 -15.67 -4.91 5.34
CA GLU A 97 -15.79 -3.61 6.03
C GLU A 97 -14.55 -2.77 5.74
N LYS A 98 -14.75 -1.53 5.27
CA LYS A 98 -13.64 -0.60 5.06
C LYS A 98 -13.30 0.09 6.39
N VAL A 99 -12.09 -0.15 6.87
CA VAL A 99 -11.51 0.59 8.00
C VAL A 99 -11.08 1.98 7.58
N HIS A 100 -11.30 2.92 8.49
CA HIS A 100 -10.82 4.29 8.42
C HIS A 100 -9.59 4.44 9.32
N GLY A 101 -8.39 4.43 8.73
CA GLY A 101 -7.14 4.50 9.47
C GLY A 101 -5.99 5.06 8.63
N ALA A 102 -4.85 4.38 8.71
CA ALA A 102 -3.67 4.66 7.90
C ALA A 102 -3.20 3.38 7.21
N ASN A 103 -3.11 3.39 5.88
CA ASN A 103 -2.65 2.23 5.11
C ASN A 103 -1.18 1.89 5.37
N THR A 104 -0.94 0.64 5.76
CA THR A 104 0.36 0.08 6.14
C THR A 104 0.60 -1.31 5.54
N SER A 105 1.84 -1.79 5.64
CA SER A 105 2.18 -3.18 5.35
C SER A 105 3.42 -3.65 6.09
N PHE A 106 3.42 -4.92 6.50
CA PHE A 106 4.65 -5.63 6.83
C PHE A 106 5.32 -6.15 5.56
N LEU A 107 6.63 -6.02 5.45
CA LEU A 107 7.45 -6.56 4.37
C LEU A 107 8.39 -7.61 4.98
N CYS A 108 8.40 -8.83 4.46
CA CYS A 108 9.19 -9.93 5.05
C CYS A 108 9.84 -10.81 3.99
N ASP A 109 11.13 -11.13 4.19
CA ASP A 109 11.96 -12.00 3.34
C ASP A 109 12.23 -13.39 3.98
N GLY A 110 11.61 -13.66 5.15
CA GLY A 110 11.81 -14.85 5.98
C GLY A 110 12.83 -14.68 7.10
N ASN A 111 13.71 -13.67 7.04
CA ASN A 111 14.70 -13.37 8.08
C ASN A 111 14.29 -12.14 8.90
N ASP A 112 13.84 -11.09 8.23
CA ASP A 112 13.45 -9.83 8.86
C ASP A 112 12.04 -9.36 8.45
N VAL A 113 11.52 -8.40 9.22
CA VAL A 113 10.23 -7.77 8.99
C VAL A 113 10.39 -6.26 9.07
N SER A 114 10.23 -5.56 7.95
CA SER A 114 10.15 -4.10 7.91
C SER A 114 8.69 -3.64 7.93
N PHE A 115 8.43 -2.47 8.50
CA PHE A 115 7.11 -1.83 8.41
C PHE A 115 7.11 -0.72 7.36
N ALA A 116 6.02 -0.59 6.60
CA ALA A 116 5.87 0.42 5.58
C ALA A 116 4.51 1.11 5.70
N LYS A 117 4.48 2.40 5.34
CA LYS A 117 3.25 3.15 5.07
C LYS A 117 2.97 3.17 3.57
N ARG A 118 1.79 3.66 3.18
CA ARG A 118 1.35 3.80 1.78
C ARG A 118 2.39 4.32 0.77
N THR A 119 3.31 5.18 1.20
CA THR A 119 4.29 5.84 0.31
C THR A 119 5.67 5.20 0.29
N SER A 120 6.07 4.52 1.36
CA SER A 120 7.47 4.13 1.60
C SER A 120 7.58 3.16 2.78
N VAL A 121 8.67 2.39 2.82
CA VAL A 121 9.16 1.76 4.06
C VAL A 121 9.45 2.85 5.09
N LEU A 122 9.17 2.59 6.37
CA LEU A 122 9.56 3.48 7.45
C LEU A 122 11.03 3.25 7.82
N THR A 123 11.67 4.29 8.31
CA THR A 123 13.04 4.27 8.88
C THR A 123 12.97 4.47 10.37
N ASP A 124 13.96 3.99 11.13
CA ASP A 124 14.00 4.04 12.61
C ASP A 124 13.76 5.44 13.23
N ASP A 125 14.07 6.53 12.50
CA ASP A 125 13.84 7.91 12.93
C ASP A 125 12.43 8.47 12.57
N GLU A 126 11.61 7.76 11.81
CA GLU A 126 10.34 8.28 11.27
C GLU A 126 9.14 7.96 12.16
N LYS A 127 8.60 8.99 12.83
CA LYS A 127 7.39 8.87 13.66
C LYS A 127 6.13 8.58 12.83
N PHE A 128 5.56 7.41 13.06
CA PHE A 128 4.32 6.97 12.43
C PHE A 128 3.40 6.28 13.45
N TYR A 129 2.75 7.08 14.30
CA TYR A 129 1.93 6.59 15.42
C TYR A 129 2.79 5.73 16.39
N ASP A 130 2.39 4.50 16.70
CA ASP A 130 3.12 3.53 17.54
C ASP A 130 3.52 2.26 16.75
N TYR A 131 3.85 2.43 15.47
CA TYR A 131 4.13 1.31 14.57
C TYR A 131 5.22 0.37 15.06
N GLU A 132 6.14 0.84 15.91
CA GLU A 132 7.20 0.04 16.52
C GLU A 132 6.64 -1.05 17.44
N GLN A 133 5.58 -0.74 18.19
CA GLN A 133 4.87 -1.69 19.04
C GLN A 133 4.12 -2.71 18.18
N ILE A 134 3.38 -2.23 17.17
CA ILE A 134 2.65 -3.10 16.21
C ILE A 134 3.62 -4.00 15.44
N LEU A 135 4.81 -3.50 15.09
CA LEU A 135 5.86 -4.29 14.45
C LEU A 135 6.36 -5.39 15.39
N ALA A 136 6.63 -5.08 16.66
CA ALA A 136 7.03 -6.07 17.65
C ALA A 136 5.95 -7.16 17.85
N ASP A 137 4.68 -6.77 18.02
CA ASP A 137 3.56 -7.67 18.33
C ASP A 137 3.18 -8.63 17.18
N TYR A 138 3.46 -8.22 15.93
CA TYR A 138 3.18 -9.01 14.74
C TYR A 138 4.40 -9.69 14.12
N ARG A 139 5.65 -9.36 14.52
CA ARG A 139 6.88 -9.86 13.86
C ARG A 139 6.91 -11.38 13.70
N GLU A 140 6.64 -12.12 14.78
CA GLU A 140 6.65 -13.58 14.76
C GLU A 140 5.51 -14.17 13.89
N ARG A 141 4.33 -13.53 13.91
CA ARG A 141 3.17 -13.95 13.10
C ARG A 141 3.45 -13.78 11.60
N VAL A 142 4.11 -12.68 11.22
CA VAL A 142 4.51 -12.40 9.84
C VAL A 142 5.58 -13.39 9.35
N ILE A 143 6.58 -13.72 10.18
CA ILE A 143 7.61 -14.72 9.82
C ILE A 143 7.01 -16.12 9.69
N ALA A 144 6.12 -16.52 10.62
CA ALA A 144 5.41 -17.80 10.53
C ALA A 144 4.56 -17.87 9.25
N LEU A 145 3.87 -16.78 8.90
CA LEU A 145 3.08 -16.66 7.68
C LEU A 145 3.94 -16.70 6.42
N TYR A 146 5.12 -16.05 6.40
CA TYR A 146 6.09 -16.20 5.30
C TYR A 146 6.50 -17.66 5.13
N ASN A 147 6.89 -18.33 6.22
CA ASN A 147 7.38 -19.71 6.18
C ASN A 147 6.32 -20.66 5.60
N ASP A 148 5.06 -20.54 6.03
CA ASP A 148 3.97 -21.35 5.49
C ASP A 148 3.76 -21.12 3.99
N ILE A 149 3.76 -19.86 3.51
CA ILE A 149 3.67 -19.57 2.07
C ILE A 149 4.90 -20.14 1.34
N LYS A 150 6.11 -20.01 1.90
CA LYS A 150 7.37 -20.50 1.32
C LYS A 150 7.37 -22.02 1.11
N THR A 151 6.70 -22.80 1.95
CA THR A 151 6.56 -24.26 1.74
C THR A 151 5.74 -24.64 0.51
N ILE A 152 4.85 -23.75 0.04
CA ILE A 152 3.97 -24.00 -1.11
C ILE A 152 4.51 -23.27 -2.36
N ASN A 153 5.19 -22.13 -2.19
CA ASN A 153 5.72 -21.28 -3.26
C ASN A 153 7.23 -21.06 -3.00
N GLU A 154 8.05 -22.06 -3.33
CA GLU A 154 9.50 -22.08 -3.07
C GLU A 154 10.26 -20.89 -3.72
N ASP A 155 9.70 -20.30 -4.77
CA ASP A 155 10.28 -19.22 -5.58
C ASP A 155 9.96 -17.80 -5.09
N ILE A 156 9.25 -17.62 -3.96
CA ILE A 156 9.05 -16.28 -3.38
C ILE A 156 10.36 -15.73 -2.81
N GLU A 157 10.64 -14.47 -3.09
CA GLU A 157 11.76 -13.74 -2.48
C GLU A 157 11.30 -13.08 -1.18
N SER A 158 10.14 -12.41 -1.22
CA SER A 158 9.55 -11.71 -0.08
C SER A 158 8.02 -11.65 -0.18
N ILE A 159 7.36 -11.26 0.90
CA ILE A 159 5.92 -10.97 0.94
C ILE A 159 5.68 -9.53 1.39
N SER A 160 4.56 -8.97 0.97
CA SER A 160 3.97 -7.75 1.54
C SER A 160 2.60 -8.07 2.12
N VAL A 161 2.45 -7.99 3.44
CA VAL A 161 1.19 -8.17 4.15
C VAL A 161 0.55 -6.81 4.35
N PHE A 162 -0.44 -6.47 3.55
CA PHE A 162 -1.13 -5.18 3.57
C PHE A 162 -2.28 -5.15 4.57
N GLY A 163 -2.41 -4.01 5.23
CA GLY A 163 -3.53 -3.72 6.12
C GLY A 163 -3.74 -2.23 6.33
N GLU A 164 -4.62 -1.94 7.28
CA GLU A 164 -4.86 -0.61 7.81
C GLU A 164 -4.44 -0.60 9.29
N LEU A 165 -3.62 0.36 9.70
CA LEU A 165 -3.37 0.67 11.10
C LEU A 165 -4.52 1.58 11.60
N PHE A 166 -5.16 1.23 12.71
CA PHE A 166 -6.37 1.91 13.17
C PHE A 166 -6.51 1.95 14.70
N GLY A 167 -7.42 2.80 15.20
CA GLY A 167 -7.75 2.89 16.63
C GLY A 167 -7.24 4.15 17.33
N GLY A 168 -6.97 4.03 18.63
CA GLY A 168 -6.36 5.06 19.49
C GLY A 168 -7.37 5.83 20.34
N ARG A 169 -8.67 5.49 20.27
CA ARG A 169 -9.72 6.06 21.13
C ARG A 169 -10.99 5.21 21.11
N TYR A 170 -11.54 4.96 22.30
CA TYR A 170 -12.84 4.32 22.45
C TYR A 170 -13.65 4.97 23.60
N PRO A 171 -14.61 5.86 23.31
CA PRO A 171 -15.33 6.63 24.34
C PRO A 171 -16.49 5.82 24.95
N HIS A 172 -16.19 4.74 25.66
CA HIS A 172 -17.19 3.95 26.41
C HIS A 172 -16.84 3.87 27.90
N LYS A 173 -17.85 3.92 28.79
CA LYS A 173 -17.65 4.01 30.26
C LYS A 173 -16.90 2.82 30.86
N GLU A 174 -17.07 1.65 30.27
CA GLU A 174 -16.46 0.38 30.71
C GLU A 174 -15.07 0.15 30.10
N VAL A 175 -14.69 0.93 29.09
CA VAL A 175 -13.43 0.77 28.37
C VAL A 175 -12.43 1.79 28.87
N LYS A 176 -11.43 1.30 29.63
CA LYS A 176 -10.30 2.11 30.08
C LYS A 176 -9.23 2.18 28.98
N SER A 177 -8.47 3.26 28.99
CA SER A 177 -7.30 3.45 28.13
C SER A 177 -6.11 3.75 29.04
N ASP A 178 -5.21 2.78 29.19
CA ASP A 178 -4.11 2.85 30.17
C ASP A 178 -2.99 3.80 29.73
N LYS A 179 -2.95 4.16 28.44
CA LYS A 179 -2.01 5.11 27.84
C LYS A 179 -2.77 6.04 26.87
N PRO A 180 -2.46 7.34 26.84
CA PRO A 180 -2.98 8.23 25.80
C PRO A 180 -2.29 7.93 24.46
N LEU A 181 -3.04 7.47 23.47
CA LEU A 181 -2.55 7.22 22.10
C LEU A 181 -3.03 8.29 21.11
N THR A 182 -2.27 8.47 20.04
CA THR A 182 -2.59 9.41 18.95
C THR A 182 -3.67 8.81 18.04
N LEU A 183 -4.94 9.15 18.30
CA LEU A 183 -6.09 8.75 17.46
C LEU A 183 -5.79 8.90 15.95
N ILE A 184 -5.78 7.79 15.23
CA ILE A 184 -5.32 7.70 13.84
C ILE A 184 -6.29 8.41 12.88
N GLN A 185 -7.58 8.15 13.05
CA GLN A 185 -8.66 8.78 12.28
C GLN A 185 -9.88 9.09 13.14
N LYS A 186 -10.70 10.04 12.68
CA LYS A 186 -11.93 10.48 13.36
C LYS A 186 -13.17 9.97 12.64
N GLY A 187 -14.25 9.75 13.39
CA GLY A 187 -15.58 9.47 12.85
C GLY A 187 -16.08 8.04 13.09
N VAL A 188 -15.18 7.08 13.29
CA VAL A 188 -15.51 5.70 13.73
C VAL A 188 -14.60 5.34 14.89
N TYR A 189 -15.16 4.71 15.93
CA TYR A 189 -14.44 4.21 17.09
C TYR A 189 -14.30 2.70 17.01
N TYR A 190 -13.08 2.20 16.92
CA TYR A 190 -12.82 0.77 16.74
C TYR A 190 -12.27 0.09 18.00
N THR A 191 -11.22 0.67 18.60
CA THR A 191 -10.50 0.15 19.77
C THR A 191 -9.77 1.28 20.50
N PRO A 192 -9.57 1.21 21.84
CA PRO A 192 -8.79 2.20 22.58
C PRO A 192 -7.29 2.12 22.29
N ALA A 193 -6.78 0.94 21.92
CA ALA A 193 -5.40 0.70 21.48
C ALA A 193 -5.24 1.07 19.99
N HIS A 194 -4.02 0.96 19.45
CA HIS A 194 -3.85 0.74 18.01
C HIS A 194 -3.84 -0.75 17.68
N GLU A 195 -4.26 -1.10 16.48
CA GLU A 195 -4.33 -2.47 15.98
C GLU A 195 -4.15 -2.47 14.45
N PHE A 196 -3.74 -3.62 13.90
CA PHE A 196 -3.57 -3.85 12.47
C PHE A 196 -4.74 -4.65 11.89
N TYR A 197 -5.32 -4.18 10.78
CA TYR A 197 -6.40 -4.86 10.06
C TYR A 197 -5.91 -5.33 8.70
N GLY A 198 -5.48 -6.58 8.60
CA GLY A 198 -4.99 -7.18 7.36
C GLY A 198 -6.09 -7.33 6.31
N PHE A 199 -5.77 -7.10 5.03
CA PHE A 199 -6.72 -7.28 3.92
C PHE A 199 -6.15 -7.84 2.63
N ASP A 200 -4.82 -7.85 2.43
CA ASP A 200 -4.19 -8.44 1.24
C ASP A 200 -2.80 -8.98 1.57
N ILE A 201 -2.39 -10.04 0.87
CA ILE A 201 -1.01 -10.52 0.84
C ILE A 201 -0.54 -10.51 -0.61
N TYR A 202 0.62 -9.90 -0.85
CA TYR A 202 1.32 -9.92 -2.13
C TYR A 202 2.59 -10.75 -2.00
N LEU A 203 2.78 -11.69 -2.91
CA LEU A 203 4.00 -12.48 -3.05
C LEU A 203 4.90 -11.80 -4.06
N ASP A 204 6.13 -11.45 -3.70
CA ASP A 204 7.13 -10.96 -4.65
C ASP A 204 8.10 -12.08 -5.06
N LYS A 205 8.49 -12.04 -6.33
CA LYS A 205 9.30 -13.04 -7.03
C LYS A 205 10.19 -12.31 -8.04
N ALA A 206 11.33 -12.90 -8.39
CA ALA A 206 12.28 -12.35 -9.37
C ALA A 206 11.61 -11.86 -10.67
N GLU A 207 10.71 -12.66 -11.24
CA GLU A 207 10.04 -12.39 -12.52
C GLU A 207 8.71 -11.60 -12.38
N GLY A 208 8.33 -11.22 -11.17
CA GLY A 208 7.12 -10.48 -10.87
C GLY A 208 6.16 -11.21 -9.93
N GLY A 209 5.52 -10.43 -9.06
CA GLY A 209 4.67 -10.94 -7.99
C GLY A 209 3.17 -10.93 -8.25
N ARG A 210 2.41 -11.63 -7.39
CA ARG A 210 0.93 -11.73 -7.42
C ARG A 210 0.32 -11.41 -6.06
N TYR A 211 -0.92 -10.92 -6.05
CA TYR A 211 -1.74 -10.97 -4.84
C TYR A 211 -2.34 -12.38 -4.67
N LEU A 212 -2.55 -12.80 -3.43
CA LEU A 212 -3.34 -13.99 -3.08
C LEU A 212 -4.85 -13.76 -3.29
N SER A 213 -5.63 -14.83 -3.37
CA SER A 213 -7.09 -14.77 -3.29
C SER A 213 -7.57 -14.31 -1.91
N VAL A 214 -8.85 -13.93 -1.81
CA VAL A 214 -9.48 -13.58 -0.53
C VAL A 214 -9.44 -14.77 0.42
N GLU A 215 -9.71 -15.99 -0.06
CA GLU A 215 -9.73 -17.22 0.72
C GLU A 215 -8.32 -17.63 1.15
N GLU A 216 -7.33 -17.61 0.23
CA GLU A 216 -5.92 -17.83 0.55
C GLU A 216 -5.47 -16.85 1.67
N THR A 217 -5.80 -15.57 1.52
CA THR A 217 -5.44 -14.50 2.46
C THR A 217 -6.10 -14.68 3.83
N ASN A 218 -7.42 -14.88 3.85
CA ASN A 218 -8.18 -15.02 5.10
C ASN A 218 -7.79 -16.29 5.86
N ALA A 219 -7.55 -17.41 5.16
CA ALA A 219 -7.12 -18.66 5.79
C ALA A 219 -5.74 -18.53 6.47
N LEU A 220 -4.79 -17.80 5.84
CA LEU A 220 -3.51 -17.48 6.45
C LEU A 220 -3.68 -16.54 7.66
N PHE A 221 -4.53 -15.52 7.55
CA PHE A 221 -4.79 -14.61 8.67
C PHE A 221 -5.47 -15.30 9.87
N ASP A 222 -6.44 -16.18 9.64
CA ASP A 222 -7.02 -17.03 10.69
C ASP A 222 -5.95 -17.94 11.32
N LYS A 223 -5.14 -18.63 10.49
CA LYS A 223 -4.10 -19.57 10.97
C LYS A 223 -3.05 -18.91 11.86
N HIS A 224 -2.62 -17.69 11.52
CA HIS A 224 -1.55 -16.97 12.22
C HIS A 224 -2.05 -15.92 13.22
N GLY A 225 -3.36 -15.85 13.49
CA GLY A 225 -3.94 -14.95 14.50
C GLY A 225 -3.78 -13.46 14.14
N PHE A 226 -3.99 -13.09 12.88
CA PHE A 226 -4.13 -11.70 12.47
C PHE A 226 -5.56 -11.21 12.72
N PHE A 227 -5.73 -9.93 13.02
CA PHE A 227 -7.02 -9.27 12.86
C PHE A 227 -7.18 -8.80 11.41
N TYR A 228 -8.28 -9.12 10.75
CA TYR A 228 -8.39 -8.98 9.29
C TYR A 228 -9.81 -8.74 8.75
N ALA A 229 -9.86 -8.39 7.47
CA ALA A 229 -11.05 -8.11 6.69
C ALA A 229 -11.91 -9.37 6.40
N LYS A 230 -12.78 -9.71 7.34
CA LYS A 230 -13.76 -10.80 7.17
C LYS A 230 -14.78 -10.46 6.07
N THR A 231 -15.08 -11.45 5.23
CA THR A 231 -16.11 -11.35 4.18
C THR A 231 -17.50 -11.14 4.80
N LEU A 232 -18.11 -9.99 4.55
CA LEU A 232 -19.45 -9.64 5.03
C LEU A 232 -20.56 -10.19 4.13
N PHE A 233 -20.28 -10.29 2.84
CA PHE A 233 -21.18 -10.77 1.79
C PHE A 233 -20.36 -11.20 0.57
N SER A 234 -20.90 -12.09 -0.24
CA SER A 234 -20.28 -12.49 -1.51
C SER A 234 -21.36 -12.89 -2.52
N GLY A 235 -21.18 -12.47 -3.77
CA GLY A 235 -22.14 -12.63 -4.86
C GLY A 235 -21.60 -12.05 -6.16
N THR A 236 -22.50 -11.69 -7.07
CA THR A 236 -22.20 -10.95 -8.30
C THR A 236 -21.84 -9.49 -8.00
N LEU A 237 -21.29 -8.78 -9.00
CA LEU A 237 -20.94 -7.36 -8.88
C LEU A 237 -22.12 -6.49 -8.43
N GLU A 238 -23.31 -6.66 -9.02
CA GLU A 238 -24.46 -5.81 -8.72
C GLU A 238 -25.09 -6.11 -7.35
N GLU A 239 -25.07 -7.37 -6.90
CA GLU A 239 -25.44 -7.73 -5.52
C GLU A 239 -24.48 -7.11 -4.50
N CYS A 240 -23.17 -7.16 -4.77
CA CYS A 240 -22.16 -6.54 -3.92
C CYS A 240 -22.25 -4.99 -3.92
N LEU A 241 -22.55 -4.36 -5.06
CA LEU A 241 -22.77 -2.91 -5.15
C LEU A 241 -24.03 -2.46 -4.38
N SER A 242 -25.05 -3.32 -4.34
CA SER A 242 -26.30 -3.11 -3.60
C SER A 242 -26.16 -3.33 -2.08
N TYR A 243 -25.02 -3.85 -1.60
CA TYR A 243 -24.77 -4.04 -0.18
C TYR A 243 -24.75 -2.69 0.57
N PRO A 244 -25.38 -2.58 1.75
CA PRO A 244 -25.39 -1.32 2.52
C PRO A 244 -23.99 -0.79 2.83
N ASN A 245 -23.71 0.45 2.46
CA ASN A 245 -22.46 1.15 2.79
C ASN A 245 -22.51 1.92 4.12
N ALA A 246 -23.67 1.92 4.80
CA ALA A 246 -23.89 2.55 6.09
C ALA A 246 -24.53 1.53 7.04
N PHE A 247 -23.74 1.00 7.96
CA PHE A 247 -24.18 0.11 9.03
C PHE A 247 -23.28 0.31 10.27
N GLN A 248 -23.76 -0.15 11.43
CA GLN A 248 -22.99 -0.16 12.66
C GLN A 248 -21.70 -0.97 12.49
N SER A 249 -20.53 -0.38 12.72
CA SER A 249 -19.24 -1.06 12.54
C SER A 249 -19.18 -2.36 13.33
N LYS A 250 -18.77 -3.46 12.67
CA LYS A 250 -18.70 -4.79 13.29
C LYS A 250 -17.37 -5.00 14.03
N ILE A 251 -16.36 -4.22 13.69
CA ILE A 251 -14.97 -4.38 14.12
C ILE A 251 -14.83 -4.29 15.64
N SER A 252 -15.44 -3.31 16.30
CA SER A 252 -15.34 -3.21 17.76
C SER A 252 -16.00 -4.40 18.46
N GLY A 253 -17.10 -4.94 17.90
CA GLY A 253 -17.72 -6.17 18.39
C GLY A 253 -16.85 -7.42 18.16
N TRP A 254 -16.12 -7.50 17.05
CA TRP A 254 -15.13 -8.57 16.80
C TRP A 254 -13.92 -8.50 17.74
N LEU A 255 -13.61 -7.31 18.28
CA LEU A 255 -12.60 -7.09 19.31
C LEU A 255 -13.16 -7.24 20.75
N GLY A 256 -14.43 -7.68 20.89
CA GLY A 256 -15.07 -7.90 22.20
C GLY A 256 -15.43 -6.62 22.96
N LEU A 257 -15.47 -5.47 22.30
CA LEU A 257 -15.74 -4.17 22.93
C LEU A 257 -17.26 -3.85 22.97
N PRO A 258 -17.73 -3.17 24.03
CA PRO A 258 -19.14 -2.81 24.21
C PRO A 258 -19.60 -1.79 23.16
N VAL A 259 -20.85 -1.91 22.72
CA VAL A 259 -21.40 -1.13 21.59
C VAL A 259 -21.44 0.38 21.90
N ILE A 260 -20.92 1.19 20.98
CA ILE A 260 -21.13 2.63 20.93
C ILE A 260 -22.26 2.93 19.94
N GLU A 261 -23.31 3.64 20.37
CA GLU A 261 -24.43 4.06 19.51
C GLU A 261 -23.97 4.97 18.35
N ASP A 262 -24.63 4.85 17.18
CA ASP A 262 -24.34 5.61 15.94
C ASP A 262 -22.88 5.53 15.43
N ASN A 263 -22.17 4.47 15.79
CA ASN A 263 -20.80 4.20 15.34
C ASN A 263 -20.79 3.52 13.94
N ILE A 264 -21.29 4.27 12.96
CA ILE A 264 -21.43 3.84 11.56
C ILE A 264 -20.05 3.70 10.89
N CYS A 265 -19.83 2.60 10.16
CA CYS A 265 -18.58 2.33 9.42
C CYS A 265 -18.25 3.39 8.34
N GLU A 266 -17.04 3.37 7.76
CA GLU A 266 -16.69 4.25 6.61
C GLU A 266 -17.48 3.86 5.35
N GLY A 267 -17.70 2.55 5.20
CA GLY A 267 -18.25 1.91 4.01
C GLY A 267 -17.69 0.51 3.83
N VAL A 268 -17.64 0.07 2.58
CA VAL A 268 -17.15 -1.25 2.20
C VAL A 268 -16.14 -1.19 1.05
N VAL A 269 -15.24 -2.17 1.02
CA VAL A 269 -14.45 -2.52 -0.16
C VAL A 269 -15.13 -3.68 -0.86
N ILE A 270 -15.28 -3.57 -2.18
CA ILE A 270 -15.82 -4.59 -3.07
C ILE A 270 -14.69 -5.00 -4.02
N ARG A 271 -14.39 -6.30 -4.07
CA ARG A 271 -13.29 -6.84 -4.89
C ARG A 271 -13.61 -8.26 -5.38
N PRO A 272 -13.08 -8.68 -6.54
CA PRO A 272 -13.12 -10.07 -6.96
C PRO A 272 -12.50 -11.00 -5.92
N VAL A 273 -13.03 -12.23 -5.85
CA VAL A 273 -12.51 -13.33 -5.02
C VAL A 273 -11.04 -13.64 -5.37
N VAL A 274 -10.75 -13.84 -6.65
CA VAL A 274 -9.39 -13.95 -7.21
C VAL A 274 -9.00 -12.60 -7.81
N PRO A 275 -7.81 -12.02 -7.51
CA PRO A 275 -7.43 -10.68 -7.98
C PRO A 275 -7.46 -10.53 -9.51
N MET A 276 -8.40 -9.72 -10.01
CA MET A 276 -8.50 -9.37 -11.44
C MET A 276 -7.91 -7.98 -11.73
N TYR A 277 -7.53 -7.78 -12.99
CA TYR A 277 -6.98 -6.53 -13.51
C TYR A 277 -7.66 -6.18 -14.83
N LEU A 278 -7.86 -4.89 -15.07
CA LEU A 278 -8.29 -4.35 -16.35
C LEU A 278 -7.14 -4.38 -17.37
N SER A 279 -7.48 -4.19 -18.63
CA SER A 279 -6.59 -4.06 -19.80
C SER A 279 -5.46 -3.04 -19.61
N ASN A 280 -5.70 -1.98 -18.84
CA ASN A 280 -4.71 -0.95 -18.48
C ASN A 280 -3.83 -1.31 -17.25
N ARG A 281 -3.96 -2.55 -16.73
CA ARG A 281 -3.30 -3.10 -15.53
C ARG A 281 -3.78 -2.55 -14.18
N ASP A 282 -4.85 -1.76 -14.15
CA ASP A 282 -5.48 -1.37 -12.87
C ASP A 282 -6.15 -2.60 -12.22
N ARG A 283 -5.88 -2.83 -10.93
CA ARG A 283 -6.54 -3.91 -10.16
C ARG A 283 -8.01 -3.54 -9.92
N VAL A 284 -8.91 -4.49 -10.09
CA VAL A 284 -10.35 -4.29 -9.84
C VAL A 284 -10.60 -4.23 -8.33
N LEU A 285 -10.51 -3.02 -7.76
CA LEU A 285 -10.83 -2.72 -6.37
C LEU A 285 -11.77 -1.51 -6.31
N ILE A 286 -12.95 -1.69 -5.71
CA ILE A 286 -14.00 -0.68 -5.61
C ILE A 286 -14.21 -0.29 -4.14
N LYS A 287 -14.31 1.00 -3.84
CA LYS A 287 -14.76 1.53 -2.53
C LYS A 287 -16.16 2.10 -2.66
N ASN A 288 -17.08 1.63 -1.81
CA ASN A 288 -18.41 2.20 -1.67
C ASN A 288 -18.53 2.80 -0.26
N LYS A 289 -18.46 4.13 -0.17
CA LYS A 289 -18.41 4.88 1.09
C LYS A 289 -19.72 5.62 1.32
N ASN A 290 -20.19 5.67 2.57
CA ASN A 290 -21.43 6.39 2.87
C ASN A 290 -21.24 7.91 2.89
N ALA A 291 -22.36 8.64 2.95
CA ALA A 291 -22.40 10.09 2.88
C ALA A 291 -21.62 10.82 3.99
N ARG A 292 -21.36 10.21 5.16
CA ARG A 292 -20.54 10.83 6.22
C ARG A 292 -19.06 10.89 5.82
N PHE A 293 -18.59 9.87 5.10
CA PHE A 293 -17.20 9.68 4.67
C PHE A 293 -16.97 9.91 3.17
N ALA A 294 -17.96 10.48 2.48
CA ALA A 294 -17.86 10.86 1.08
C ALA A 294 -16.76 11.93 0.91
N GLU A 295 -15.86 11.69 -0.04
CA GLU A 295 -14.81 12.64 -0.46
C GLU A 295 -15.32 13.69 -1.46
N MET A 296 -16.65 13.78 -1.62
CA MET A 296 -17.39 14.81 -2.35
C MET A 296 -18.63 15.20 -1.53
N LYS A 297 -18.84 16.50 -1.29
CA LYS A 297 -20.09 16.99 -0.68
C LYS A 297 -21.20 17.02 -1.74
N GLN A 298 -22.43 16.65 -1.37
CA GLN A 298 -23.61 16.89 -2.22
C GLN A 298 -23.72 18.38 -2.55
N MET A 299 -23.96 18.68 -3.84
CA MET A 299 -24.04 20.06 -4.34
C MET A 299 -25.12 20.87 -3.61
N LYS A 300 -24.70 21.75 -2.69
CA LYS A 300 -25.55 22.83 -2.20
C LYS A 300 -25.49 23.97 -3.21
N LYS A 301 -26.53 24.14 -4.03
CA LYS A 301 -26.72 25.35 -4.83
C LYS A 301 -26.65 26.56 -3.91
N ARG A 302 -25.60 27.37 -4.02
CA ARG A 302 -25.47 28.63 -3.29
C ARG A 302 -24.97 29.73 -4.20
N ASN A 303 -25.81 30.75 -4.37
CA ASN A 303 -25.49 31.95 -5.13
C ASN A 303 -24.63 32.91 -4.28
N LYS A 304 -23.89 33.78 -4.97
CA LYS A 304 -23.13 34.95 -4.47
C LYS A 304 -21.86 34.66 -3.64
N LEU A 305 -20.69 34.81 -4.27
CA LEU A 305 -19.87 36.05 -4.18
C LEU A 305 -18.51 35.88 -4.88
N PHE A 306 -18.32 36.52 -6.04
CA PHE A 306 -16.99 36.84 -6.56
C PHE A 306 -16.92 38.33 -6.85
N LYS A 307 -15.90 39.01 -6.30
CA LYS A 307 -15.43 40.29 -6.82
C LYS A 307 -14.33 39.99 -7.83
N GLU A 308 -14.49 40.53 -9.03
CA GLU A 308 -13.54 40.48 -10.14
C GLU A 308 -12.26 41.33 -9.87
N PRO A 309 -11.16 41.21 -10.66
CA PRO A 309 -11.14 40.78 -12.07
C PRO A 309 -10.04 39.81 -12.53
N VAL A 310 -10.45 38.79 -13.29
CA VAL A 310 -9.99 38.43 -14.66
C VAL A 310 -11.17 37.66 -15.29
N PRO A 311 -11.57 37.85 -16.56
CA PRO A 311 -12.62 37.04 -17.16
C PRO A 311 -12.14 35.60 -17.37
N PHE A 312 -12.41 34.74 -16.39
CA PHE A 312 -12.33 33.29 -16.58
C PHE A 312 -13.35 32.86 -17.63
N SER A 313 -13.00 31.88 -18.48
CA SER A 313 -13.97 31.20 -19.35
C SER A 313 -15.08 30.56 -18.53
N GLU A 314 -16.25 30.36 -19.13
CA GLU A 314 -17.36 29.66 -18.45
C GLU A 314 -16.98 28.20 -18.16
N GLU A 315 -16.12 27.62 -19.00
CA GLU A 315 -15.48 26.31 -18.83
C GLU A 315 -14.62 26.26 -17.56
N LEU A 316 -13.74 27.25 -17.35
CA LEU A 316 -12.92 27.35 -16.14
C LEU A 316 -13.79 27.61 -14.90
N LYS A 317 -14.81 28.48 -14.97
CA LYS A 317 -15.76 28.71 -13.87
C LYS A 317 -16.49 27.42 -13.48
N ALA A 318 -16.95 26.64 -14.45
CA ALA A 318 -17.58 25.35 -14.21
C ALA A 318 -16.61 24.36 -13.55
N LEU A 319 -15.35 24.29 -14.01
CA LEU A 319 -14.34 23.40 -13.42
C LEU A 319 -13.91 23.82 -12.01
N VAL A 320 -13.87 25.12 -11.71
CA VAL A 320 -13.66 25.64 -10.33
C VAL A 320 -14.79 25.19 -9.41
N ALA A 321 -16.05 25.33 -9.84
CA ALA A 321 -17.21 24.88 -9.05
C ALA A 321 -17.23 23.35 -8.86
N MET A 322 -16.75 22.58 -9.84
CA MET A 322 -16.64 21.12 -9.73
C MET A 322 -15.51 20.70 -8.79
N VAL A 323 -14.31 21.32 -8.85
CA VAL A 323 -13.18 20.92 -8.01
C VAL A 323 -13.37 21.28 -6.54
N GLU A 324 -14.15 22.33 -6.23
CA GLU A 324 -14.52 22.69 -4.84
C GLU A 324 -15.17 21.52 -4.09
N ALA A 325 -15.95 20.67 -4.76
CA ALA A 325 -16.58 19.50 -4.14
C ALA A 325 -15.55 18.48 -3.59
N TYR A 326 -14.38 18.37 -4.23
CA TYR A 326 -13.30 17.45 -3.84
C TYR A 326 -12.47 17.98 -2.66
N VAL A 327 -12.53 19.29 -2.38
CA VAL A 327 -11.80 19.93 -1.29
C VAL A 327 -12.61 19.86 0.01
N ASN A 328 -12.30 18.88 0.86
CA ASN A 328 -13.02 18.68 2.12
C ASN A 328 -12.14 18.11 3.24
N GLU A 329 -12.68 18.19 4.46
CA GLU A 329 -12.04 17.85 5.72
C GLU A 329 -11.69 16.35 5.78
N ASN A 330 -12.54 15.47 5.23
CA ASN A 330 -12.30 14.03 5.13
C ASN A 330 -11.07 13.72 4.26
N ARG A 331 -10.97 14.35 3.08
CA ARG A 331 -9.81 14.18 2.18
C ARG A 331 -8.52 14.72 2.80
N LEU A 332 -8.59 15.84 3.52
CA LEU A 332 -7.45 16.36 4.29
C LEU A 332 -7.00 15.35 5.37
N ALA A 333 -7.94 14.75 6.11
CA ALA A 333 -7.63 13.73 7.11
C ALA A 333 -6.99 12.48 6.48
N ASN A 334 -7.46 12.03 5.32
CA ASN A 334 -6.86 10.91 4.56
C ASN A 334 -5.43 11.23 4.09
N VAL A 335 -5.17 12.47 3.67
CA VAL A 335 -3.83 12.91 3.29
C VAL A 335 -2.89 12.94 4.49
N ILE A 336 -3.38 13.37 5.67
CA ILE A 336 -2.59 13.38 6.90
C ILE A 336 -2.27 11.95 7.37
N SER A 337 -3.22 11.01 7.37
CA SER A 337 -2.91 9.63 7.79
C SER A 337 -1.95 8.89 6.83
N HIS A 338 -1.94 9.26 5.55
CA HIS A 338 -0.90 8.80 4.61
C HIS A 338 0.50 9.41 4.87
N ILE A 339 0.59 10.52 5.61
CA ILE A 339 1.88 11.12 6.00
C ILE A 339 2.40 10.48 7.31
N GLY A 340 1.53 10.35 8.31
CA GLY A 340 1.86 9.97 9.68
C GLY A 340 1.68 11.14 10.65
N GLU A 341 2.59 11.29 11.61
CA GLU A 341 2.57 12.43 12.52
C GLU A 341 2.94 13.74 11.79
N VAL A 342 2.18 14.81 12.05
CA VAL A 342 2.40 16.14 11.46
C VAL A 342 2.36 17.23 12.52
N SER A 343 3.27 18.20 12.43
CA SER A 343 3.41 19.30 13.38
C SER A 343 3.08 20.64 12.72
N PHE A 344 2.00 21.28 13.15
CA PHE A 344 1.64 22.62 12.69
C PHE A 344 2.27 23.70 13.59
N PRO A 345 2.84 24.79 13.02
CA PRO A 345 2.77 25.20 11.63
C PRO A 345 3.89 24.67 10.71
N LYS A 346 4.88 23.91 11.22
CA LYS A 346 6.07 23.46 10.47
C LYS A 346 5.72 22.72 9.17
N ASP A 347 4.81 21.76 9.23
CA ASP A 347 4.48 20.86 8.11
C ASP A 347 3.37 21.41 7.19
N THR A 348 2.89 22.64 7.42
CA THR A 348 1.78 23.25 6.67
C THR A 348 1.98 23.17 5.15
N GLY A 349 3.18 23.48 4.66
CA GLY A 349 3.50 23.42 3.22
C GLY A 349 3.49 21.99 2.65
N LYS A 350 3.99 21.01 3.41
CA LYS A 350 3.99 19.58 3.04
C LYS A 350 2.57 19.04 2.94
N VAL A 351 1.76 19.27 3.97
CA VAL A 351 0.35 18.84 4.02
C VAL A 351 -0.46 19.53 2.92
N LEU A 352 -0.32 20.84 2.74
CA LEU A 352 -1.02 21.59 1.68
C LEU A 352 -0.67 21.07 0.27
N GLY A 353 0.62 20.85 -0.01
CA GLY A 353 1.07 20.33 -1.30
C GLY A 353 0.53 18.93 -1.59
N MET A 354 0.57 18.02 -0.60
CA MET A 354 0.02 16.68 -0.75
C MET A 354 -1.52 16.70 -0.88
N PHE A 355 -2.21 17.59 -0.17
CA PHE A 355 -3.66 17.73 -0.25
C PHE A 355 -4.12 18.28 -1.60
N CYS A 356 -3.44 19.30 -2.14
CA CYS A 356 -3.70 19.78 -3.51
C CYS A 356 -3.46 18.69 -4.56
N LYS A 357 -2.39 17.90 -4.40
CA LYS A 357 -2.08 16.80 -5.31
C LYS A 357 -3.15 15.69 -5.26
N ASP A 358 -3.63 15.34 -4.07
CA ASP A 358 -4.68 14.33 -3.88
C ASP A 358 -6.02 14.77 -4.50
N VAL A 359 -6.43 16.02 -4.25
CA VAL A 359 -7.60 16.66 -4.88
C VAL A 359 -7.50 16.62 -6.40
N LEU A 360 -6.38 17.09 -6.96
CA LEU A 360 -6.19 17.13 -8.42
C LEU A 360 -6.13 15.73 -9.04
N ASN A 361 -5.49 14.75 -8.39
CA ASN A 361 -5.42 13.38 -8.91
C ASN A 361 -6.81 12.76 -9.10
N ASP A 362 -7.71 12.90 -8.11
CA ASP A 362 -9.07 12.36 -8.23
C ASP A 362 -9.94 13.20 -9.20
N PHE A 363 -9.83 14.53 -9.14
CA PHE A 363 -10.56 15.42 -10.06
C PHE A 363 -10.22 15.15 -11.53
N LEU A 364 -8.94 14.92 -11.84
CA LEU A 364 -8.47 14.69 -13.21
C LEU A 364 -8.87 13.32 -13.77
N LYS A 365 -9.24 12.32 -12.96
CA LYS A 365 -9.82 11.06 -13.46
C LYS A 365 -11.16 11.30 -14.16
N GLU A 366 -12.00 12.15 -13.55
CA GLU A 366 -13.34 12.45 -14.05
C GLU A 366 -13.29 13.56 -15.13
N TYR A 367 -12.60 14.67 -14.82
CA TYR A 367 -12.60 15.91 -15.59
C TYR A 367 -11.32 16.18 -16.41
N GLY A 368 -10.34 15.27 -16.42
CA GLY A 368 -9.02 15.49 -17.05
C GLY A 368 -9.05 15.84 -18.54
N GLY A 369 -10.06 15.36 -19.28
CA GLY A 369 -10.29 15.76 -20.68
C GLY A 369 -10.71 17.22 -20.82
N LYS A 370 -11.57 17.72 -19.92
CA LYS A 370 -11.96 19.15 -19.89
C LYS A 370 -10.82 20.03 -19.39
N TYR A 371 -10.11 19.58 -18.35
CA TYR A 371 -8.91 20.28 -17.84
C TYR A 371 -7.83 20.44 -18.91
N SER A 372 -7.56 19.38 -19.69
CA SER A 372 -6.58 19.44 -20.80
C SER A 372 -7.02 20.31 -21.97
N GLY A 373 -8.32 20.62 -22.07
CA GLY A 373 -8.88 21.55 -23.05
C GLY A 373 -8.76 23.03 -22.65
N LEU A 374 -8.52 23.34 -21.38
CA LEU A 374 -8.19 24.70 -20.91
C LEU A 374 -6.80 25.13 -21.38
N ASP A 375 -6.59 26.44 -21.54
CA ASP A 375 -5.25 26.95 -21.86
C ASP A 375 -4.26 26.84 -20.66
N LYS A 376 -2.97 27.05 -20.90
CA LYS A 376 -1.92 26.91 -19.86
C LYS A 376 -2.01 27.97 -18.74
N CYS A 377 -2.62 29.12 -18.98
CA CYS A 377 -2.88 30.16 -17.98
C CYS A 377 -4.14 29.83 -17.15
N GLU A 378 -5.17 29.27 -17.78
CA GLU A 378 -6.38 28.77 -17.12
C GLU A 378 -6.11 27.56 -16.24
N GLN A 379 -5.34 26.58 -16.72
CA GLN A 379 -4.87 25.44 -15.91
C GLN A 379 -4.09 25.90 -14.67
N LYS A 380 -3.20 26.89 -14.82
CA LYS A 380 -2.50 27.53 -13.68
C LYS A 380 -3.47 28.23 -12.73
N SER A 381 -4.51 28.88 -13.27
CA SER A 381 -5.53 29.58 -12.48
C SER A 381 -6.39 28.62 -11.67
N LEU A 382 -6.82 27.49 -12.25
CA LEU A 382 -7.52 26.42 -11.53
C LEU A 382 -6.65 25.86 -10.40
N ASN A 383 -5.39 25.52 -10.69
CA ASN A 383 -4.48 24.99 -9.67
C ASN A 383 -4.20 25.98 -8.53
N LYS A 384 -4.20 27.29 -8.83
CA LYS A 384 -4.09 28.35 -7.82
C LYS A 384 -5.35 28.45 -6.96
N GLU A 385 -6.53 28.32 -7.55
CA GLU A 385 -7.79 28.34 -6.80
C GLU A 385 -7.95 27.06 -5.95
N VAL A 386 -7.57 25.89 -6.46
CA VAL A 386 -7.47 24.65 -5.67
C VAL A 386 -6.53 24.84 -4.47
N ASN A 387 -5.35 25.43 -4.66
CA ASN A 387 -4.43 25.70 -3.56
C ASN A 387 -5.05 26.62 -2.48
N LYS A 388 -5.76 27.67 -2.91
CA LYS A 388 -6.49 28.59 -2.04
C LYS A 388 -7.61 27.90 -1.27
N LEU A 389 -8.45 27.08 -1.93
CA LEU A 389 -9.52 26.30 -1.30
C LEU A 389 -8.95 25.31 -0.27
N CYS A 390 -7.90 24.55 -0.64
CA CYS A 390 -7.21 23.62 0.25
C CYS A 390 -6.60 24.34 1.47
N SER A 391 -6.01 25.53 1.26
CA SER A 391 -5.44 26.36 2.32
C SER A 391 -6.50 26.86 3.31
N VAL A 392 -7.69 27.24 2.83
CA VAL A 392 -8.82 27.63 3.69
C VAL A 392 -9.26 26.47 4.59
N VAL A 393 -9.43 25.26 4.03
CA VAL A 393 -9.82 24.06 4.82
C VAL A 393 -8.74 23.67 5.83
N LEU A 394 -7.47 23.65 5.41
CA LEU A 394 -6.32 23.37 6.28
C LEU A 394 -6.26 24.36 7.46
N THR A 395 -6.40 25.65 7.16
CA THR A 395 -6.35 26.73 8.15
C THR A 395 -7.51 26.59 9.14
N LYS A 396 -8.73 26.38 8.65
CA LYS A 396 -9.94 26.17 9.47
C LYS A 396 -9.79 25.00 10.45
N GLU A 397 -9.29 23.86 9.97
CA GLU A 397 -9.28 22.65 10.81
C GLU A 397 -8.11 22.55 11.78
N TYR A 398 -6.94 23.09 11.44
CA TYR A 398 -5.69 22.87 12.18
C TYR A 398 -4.95 24.13 12.63
N LEU A 399 -5.22 25.31 12.06
CA LEU A 399 -4.53 26.56 12.42
C LEU A 399 -5.41 27.57 13.17
N SER A 400 -6.73 27.57 12.97
CA SER A 400 -7.67 28.52 13.59
C SER A 400 -8.36 28.02 14.86
N LYS A 401 -7.92 26.89 15.44
CA LYS A 401 -8.40 26.36 16.73
C LYS A 401 -7.44 26.71 17.87
N ARG A 402 -7.02 27.97 17.94
CA ARG A 402 -6.27 28.58 19.04
C ARG A 402 -7.11 29.68 19.67
#